data_AF-A0A4Q5P700-F1
#
_entry.id   AF-A0A4Q5P700-F1
#
_cell.length_a   1.000
_cell.length_b   1.000
_cell.length_c   1.000
_cell.angle_alpha   90.00
_cell.angle_beta   90.00
_cell.angle_gamma   90.00
#
_symmetry.space_group_name_H-M   'P 1'
#
loop_
_entity.id
_entity.type
_entity.pdbx_description
1 polymer ?
#
loop_
_entity_poly.entity_id
_entity_poly.type
_entity_poly.pdbx_seq_one_letter_code
_entity_poly.pdbx_strand_id
1 'polypeptide(L)' 'EEMEYRKYIQLLQFKNILGAEIENFDVEDLQGVTGLKALRVAVVYNEALTEEYTYQELLNDFK' A
#
# COMPACT_ATOMS: atom_id res chain seq x y z
N GLU A 1 -3.71 -6.38 -11.32
CA GLU A 1 -4.09 -5.47 -10.22
C GLU A 1 -3.22 -5.68 -8.97
N GLU A 2 -3.19 -6.86 -8.33
CA GLU A 2 -2.33 -7.10 -7.13
C GLU A 2 -0.86 -6.71 -7.33
N MET A 3 -0.26 -7.09 -8.47
CA MET A 3 1.12 -6.72 -8.80
C MET A 3 1.35 -5.20 -8.87
N GLU A 4 0.34 -4.42 -9.28
CA GLU A 4 0.45 -2.96 -9.34
C GLU A 4 0.39 -2.36 -7.94
N TYR A 5 -0.51 -2.85 -7.07
CA TYR A 5 -0.55 -2.43 -5.67
C TYR A 5 0.76 -2.72 -4.95
N ARG A 6 1.37 -3.88 -5.18
CA ARG A 6 2.68 -4.22 -4.61
C ARG A 6 3.78 -3.26 -5.07
N LYS A 7 3.76 -2.80 -6.33
CA LYS A 7 4.71 -1.78 -6.81
C LYS A 7 4.54 -0.45 -6.08
N TYR A 8 3.30 0.02 -5.93
CA TYR A 8 3.04 1.27 -5.18
C TYR A 8 3.46 1.15 -3.71
N ILE A 9 3.16 0.02 -3.07
CA ILE A 9 3.58 -0.24 -1.70
C ILE A 9 5.11 -0.21 -1.59
N GLN A 10 5.84 -0.87 -2.50
CA GLN A 10 7.31 -0.87 -2.50
C GLN A 10 7.91 0.54 -2.67
N LEU A 11 7.32 1.37 -3.53
CA LEU A 11 7.75 2.76 -3.70
C LEU A 11 7.57 3.57 -2.41
N LEU A 12 6.44 3.41 -1.73
CA LEU A 12 6.16 4.08 -0.46
C LEU A 12 7.01 3.51 0.71
N GLN A 13 7.38 2.24 0.67
CA GLN A 13 8.34 1.62 1.60
C GLN A 13 9.74 2.18 1.39
N PHE A 14 10.19 2.33 0.13
CA PHE A 14 11.47 2.96 -0.19
C PHE A 14 11.55 4.41 0.31
N LYS A 15 10.42 5.14 0.25
CA LYS A 15 10.27 6.49 0.81
C LYS A 15 10.09 6.52 2.34
N ASN A 16 10.12 5.36 3.00
CA ASN A 16 9.95 5.20 4.44
C ASN A 16 8.60 5.75 4.99
N ILE A 17 7.57 5.70 4.16
CA ILE A 17 6.18 6.08 4.51
C ILE A 17 5.41 4.84 5.00
N LEU A 18 5.70 3.68 4.41
CA LEU A 18 5.14 2.39 4.81
C LEU A 18 6.22 1.49 5.42
N GLY A 19 5.82 0.67 6.39
CA GLY A 19 6.68 -0.34 6.98
C GLY A 19 7.02 -1.45 5.99
N ALA A 20 8.15 -2.14 6.20
CA ALA A 20 8.70 -3.13 5.27
C ALA A 20 7.81 -4.38 5.07
N GLU A 21 6.99 -4.72 6.05
CA GLU A 21 6.15 -5.92 6.03
C GLU A 21 4.84 -5.69 5.27
N ILE A 22 4.51 -6.64 4.39
CA ILE A 22 3.22 -6.72 3.70
C ILE A 22 2.54 -8.02 4.12
N GLU A 23 1.39 -7.90 4.77
CA GLU A 23 0.62 -9.04 5.23
C GLU A 23 -0.57 -9.29 4.30
N ASN A 24 -0.82 -10.55 3.96
CA ASN A 24 -1.96 -10.96 3.14
C ASN A 24 -3.08 -11.47 4.06
N PHE A 25 -4.28 -10.95 3.88
CA PHE A 25 -5.47 -11.35 4.62
C PHE A 25 -6.56 -11.82 3.68
N ASP A 26 -7.21 -12.92 4.04
CA ASP A 26 -8.47 -13.32 3.43
C ASP A 26 -9.59 -12.76 4.33
N VAL A 27 -10.38 -11.82 3.78
CA VAL A 27 -11.45 -11.14 4.51
C VAL A 27 -12.74 -11.94 4.27
N GLU A 28 -13.04 -12.83 5.21
CA GLU A 28 -14.19 -13.74 5.13
C GLU A 28 -15.38 -13.29 6.00
N ASP A 29 -15.22 -12.24 6.82
CA ASP A 29 -16.14 -11.89 7.91
C ASP A 29 -17.38 -11.05 7.51
N LEU A 30 -17.62 -10.81 6.22
CA LEU A 30 -18.77 -10.03 5.74
C LEU A 30 -19.86 -10.95 5.15
N GLN A 31 -21.07 -10.90 5.72
CA GLN A 31 -22.22 -11.65 5.19
C GLN A 31 -22.45 -11.30 3.71
N GLY A 32 -22.36 -12.32 2.85
CA GLY A 32 -22.61 -12.20 1.41
C GLY A 32 -21.39 -11.88 0.55
N VAL A 33 -20.19 -11.77 1.13
CA VAL A 33 -18.94 -11.52 0.40
C VAL A 33 -18.03 -12.73 0.59
N THR A 34 -17.62 -13.36 -0.52
CA THR A 34 -16.69 -14.51 -0.49
C THR A 34 -15.50 -14.21 -1.39
N GLY A 35 -14.29 -14.59 -0.94
CA GLY A 35 -13.06 -14.45 -1.73
C GLY A 35 -12.42 -13.05 -1.73
N LEU A 36 -12.76 -12.18 -0.78
CA LEU A 36 -12.11 -10.87 -0.67
C LEU A 36 -10.70 -11.05 -0.09
N LYS A 37 -9.70 -10.50 -0.78
CA LYS A 37 -8.29 -10.52 -0.36
C LYS A 37 -7.83 -9.10 -0.05
N ALA A 38 -7.07 -8.93 1.02
CA ALA A 38 -6.55 -7.65 1.46
C ALA A 38 -5.03 -7.71 1.66
N LEU A 39 -4.37 -6.58 1.41
CA LEU A 39 -2.98 -6.33 1.76
C LEU A 39 -2.96 -5.35 2.93
N ARG A 40 -2.33 -5.73 4.03
CA ARG A 40 -2.11 -4.85 5.18
C ARG A 40 -0.65 -4.45 5.25
N VAL A 41 -0.43 -3.17 5.51
CA VAL A 41 0.89 -2.54 5.66
C VAL A 41 0.84 -1.57 6.83
N ALA A 42 1.93 -1.47 7.58
CA ALA A 42 2.04 -0.47 8.64
C ALA A 42 2.35 0.91 8.03
N VAL A 43 1.80 1.96 8.63
CA VAL A 43 2.17 3.35 8.29
C VAL A 43 3.26 3.82 9.24
N VAL A 44 4.37 4.29 8.70
CA VAL A 44 5.43 4.93 9.48
C VAL A 44 5.03 6.39 9.68
N TYR A 45 4.37 6.67 10.79
CA TYR A 45 3.96 8.03 11.11
C TYR A 45 5.17 8.87 11.53
N ASN A 46 5.45 9.92 10.77
CA ASN A 46 6.50 10.89 11.06
C ASN A 46 5.94 12.29 10.86
N GLU A 47 5.87 13.08 11.94
CA GLU A 47 5.32 14.44 11.94
C GLU A 47 6.10 15.41 11.02
N ALA A 48 7.34 15.06 10.64
CA ALA A 48 8.15 15.85 9.72
C ALA A 48 7.89 15.53 8.23
N LEU A 49 7.06 14.53 7.90
CA LEU A 49 6.67 14.26 6.52
C LEU A 49 5.62 15.29 6.07
N THR A 50 6.09 16.34 5.41
CA THR A 50 5.24 17.38 4.80
C THR A 50 4.97 17.13 3.32
N GLU A 51 5.54 16.07 2.75
CA GLU A 51 5.39 15.76 1.33
C GLU A 51 4.10 14.97 1.08
N GLU A 52 3.20 15.58 0.32
CA GLU A 52 2.02 14.92 -0.23
C GLU A 52 2.40 14.25 -1.56
N TYR A 53 1.99 12.98 -1.73
CA TYR A 53 2.21 12.24 -2.97
C TYR A 53 0.90 12.00 -3.68
N THR A 54 0.84 12.40 -4.95
CA THR A 54 -0.31 12.15 -5.82
C THR A 54 -0.13 10.85 -6.58
N TYR A 55 -1.25 10.25 -6.99
CA TYR A 55 -1.24 9.04 -7.83
C TYR A 55 -0.47 9.22 -9.14
N GLN A 56 -0.53 10.42 -9.75
CA GLN A 56 0.15 10.70 -11.01
C GLN A 56 1.68 10.70 -10.86
N GLU A 57 2.19 11.21 -9.74
CA GLU A 57 3.63 11.21 -9.46
C GLU A 57 4.15 9.79 -9.27
N LEU A 58 3.41 8.95 -8.53
CA LEU A 58 3.76 7.54 -8.36
C LEU A 58 3.86 6.82 -9.71
N LEU A 59 2.95 7.10 -10.66
CA LEU A 59 2.99 6.50 -12.00
C LEU A 59 4.17 6.96 -12.87
N ASN A 60 4.63 8.20 -12.69
CA ASN A 60 5.72 8.75 -13.50
C ASN A 60 7.08 8.17 -13.10
N ASP A 61 7.29 7.84 -11.83
CA ASP A 61 8.52 7.21 -11.33
C ASP A 61 8.73 5.78 -11.89
N PHE A 62 7.70 5.15 -12.47
CA PHE A 62 7.77 3.82 -13.09
C PHE A 62 7.97 3.84 -14.62
N LYS A 63 8.15 5.00 -15.25
CA LYS A 63 8.48 5.13 -16.68
C LYS A 63 9.97 5.35 -16.91
#